data_AF-A0A7S3TYZ4-F1
#
_entry.id   AF-A0A7S3TYZ4-F1
#
_cell.length_a   1.000
_cell.length_b   1.000
_cell.length_c   1.000
_cell.angle_alpha   90.00
_cell.angle_beta   90.00
_cell.angle_gamma   90.00
#
_symmetry.space_group_name_H-M   'P 1'
#
loop_
_entity.id
_entity.type
_entity.pdbx_description
1 polymer ?
#
loop_
_entity_poly.entity_id
_entity_poly.type
_entity_poly.pdbx_seq_one_letter_code
_entity_poly.pdbx_strand_id
1 'polypeptide(L)'
;MDMQLSPSRSLRATVGCCRVLEGHTRLAVHADFEAFRAAFFRELDSPRCPVTDEPLERVTSHVHHDGGLTAFQALVRAFVREQHVNLSRIESLAGRLLDDSLRGTFVAYHKERARLMVVSGTANLSHLRKG
;
A
#
# COMPACT_ATOMS: atom_id res chain seq x y z
N MET A 1 -2.93 41.33 25.81
CA MET A 1 -2.93 39.94 26.33
C MET A 1 -2.98 39.03 25.13
N ASP A 2 -1.79 38.68 24.61
CA ASP A 2 -1.64 37.80 23.45
C ASP A 2 -1.75 36.34 23.90
N MET A 3 -2.81 35.68 23.43
CA MET A 3 -2.99 34.23 23.56
C MET A 3 -2.10 33.53 22.53
N GLN A 4 -0.92 33.09 22.95
CA GLN A 4 -0.08 32.20 22.16
C GLN A 4 -0.73 30.81 22.11
N LEU A 5 -1.36 30.49 20.98
CA LEU A 5 -1.80 29.14 20.65
C LEU A 5 -0.57 28.24 20.48
N SER A 6 -0.34 27.37 21.46
CA SER A 6 0.67 26.31 21.36
C SER A 6 0.30 25.33 20.25
N PRO A 7 1.21 24.99 19.32
CA PRO A 7 0.92 23.99 18.31
C PRO A 7 0.74 22.62 18.97
N SER A 8 -0.46 22.07 18.81
CA SER A 8 -0.94 20.83 19.39
C SER A 8 0.00 19.65 19.13
N ARG A 9 0.34 18.90 20.18
CA ARG A 9 1.04 17.59 20.16
C ARG A 9 0.35 16.52 19.29
N SER A 10 -0.85 16.79 18.78
CA SER A 10 -1.71 15.87 18.02
C SER A 10 -1.12 15.45 16.66
N LEU A 11 -0.43 16.34 15.95
CA LEU A 11 0.03 16.06 14.58
C LEU A 11 1.19 15.06 14.46
N ARG A 12 2.02 14.90 15.51
CA ARG A 12 3.18 13.96 15.45
C ARG A 12 2.77 12.51 15.67
N ALA A 13 1.73 12.24 16.46
CA ALA A 13 1.23 10.88 16.69
C ALA A 13 0.58 10.31 15.41
N THR A 14 -0.20 11.13 14.69
CA THR A 14 -0.89 10.69 13.46
C THR A 14 0.05 10.19 12.36
N VAL A 15 1.25 10.76 12.26
CA VAL A 15 2.26 10.37 11.26
C VAL A 15 2.95 9.04 11.61
N GLY A 16 3.17 8.77 12.90
CA GLY A 16 3.74 7.51 13.38
C GLY A 16 2.79 6.32 13.19
N CYS A 17 1.51 6.51 13.53
CA CYS A 17 0.47 5.50 13.37
C CYS A 17 0.33 4.99 11.93
N CYS A 18 0.35 5.90 10.95
CA CYS A 18 0.18 5.55 9.55
C CYS A 18 1.27 4.58 9.06
N ARG A 19 2.52 4.72 9.51
CA ARG A 19 3.62 3.86 9.06
C ARG A 19 3.50 2.41 9.53
N VAL A 20 3.10 2.21 10.78
CA VAL A 20 2.87 0.86 11.33
C VAL A 20 1.72 0.19 10.59
N LEU A 21 0.62 0.92 10.40
CA LEU A 21 -0.53 0.42 9.64
C LEU A 21 -0.18 0.10 8.19
N GLU A 22 0.59 0.95 7.51
CA GLU A 22 1.11 0.70 6.16
C GLU A 22 1.92 -0.60 6.08
N GLY A 23 2.77 -0.87 7.07
CA GLY A 23 3.55 -2.12 7.12
C GLY A 23 2.67 -3.36 7.23
N HIS A 24 1.72 -3.37 8.15
CA HIS A 24 0.84 -4.52 8.35
C HIS A 24 -0.16 -4.73 7.21
N THR A 25 -0.67 -3.64 6.63
CA THR A 25 -1.57 -3.70 5.46
C THR A 25 -0.85 -4.21 4.21
N ARG A 26 0.45 -3.88 4.02
CA ARG A 26 1.27 -4.50 2.96
C ARG A 26 1.40 -6.01 3.13
N LEU A 27 1.66 -6.48 4.36
CA LEU A 27 1.74 -7.91 4.65
C LEU A 27 0.40 -8.61 4.42
N ALA A 28 -0.72 -7.96 4.74
CA ALA A 28 -2.06 -8.52 4.58
C ALA A 28 -2.39 -8.87 3.13
N VAL A 29 -1.93 -8.07 2.16
CA VAL A 29 -2.22 -8.24 0.73
C VAL A 29 -1.08 -8.90 -0.05
N HIS A 30 -0.03 -9.38 0.64
CA HIS A 30 1.14 -9.95 -0.03
C HIS A 30 0.78 -11.20 -0.86
N ALA A 31 -0.07 -12.07 -0.32
CA ALA A 31 -0.56 -13.25 -1.04
C ALA A 31 -1.34 -12.87 -2.31
N ASP A 32 -2.11 -11.78 -2.27
CA ASP A 32 -2.86 -11.28 -3.43
C ASP A 32 -1.92 -10.74 -4.52
N PHE A 33 -0.78 -10.14 -4.15
CA PHE A 33 0.23 -9.71 -5.13
C PHE A 33 0.86 -10.90 -5.84
N GLU A 34 1.23 -11.94 -5.10
CA GLU A 34 1.80 -13.15 -5.71
C GLU A 34 0.78 -13.83 -6.63
N ALA A 35 -0.49 -13.91 -6.21
CA ALA A 35 -1.57 -14.45 -7.04
C ALA A 35 -1.80 -13.61 -8.31
N PHE A 36 -1.85 -12.28 -8.19
CA PHE A 36 -1.98 -11.36 -9.32
C PHE A 36 -0.83 -11.51 -10.31
N ARG A 37 0.42 -11.55 -9.82
CA ARG A 37 1.60 -11.75 -10.66
C ARG A 37 1.57 -13.11 -11.37
N ALA A 38 1.20 -14.17 -10.65
CA ALA A 38 1.10 -15.50 -11.24
C ALA A 38 0.04 -15.58 -12.34
N ALA A 39 -1.12 -14.93 -12.14
CA ALA A 39 -2.18 -14.85 -13.16
C ALA A 39 -1.71 -14.07 -14.40
N PHE A 40 -1.07 -12.91 -14.20
CA PHE A 40 -0.55 -12.08 -15.29
C PHE A 40 0.38 -12.85 -16.24
N PHE A 41 1.34 -13.62 -15.71
CA PHE A 41 2.25 -14.43 -16.54
C PHE A 41 1.64 -15.71 -17.11
N ARG A 42 0.47 -16.15 -16.61
CA ARG A 42 -0.27 -17.26 -17.19
C ARG A 42 -1.11 -16.81 -18.38
N GLU A 43 -1.57 -15.57 -18.36
CA GLU A 43 -2.53 -15.02 -19.34
C GLU A 43 -1.85 -14.30 -20.50
N LEU A 44 -0.56 -13.96 -20.39
CA LEU A 44 0.19 -13.22 -21.41
C LEU A 44 1.42 -14.02 -21.87
N ASP A 45 1.49 -14.30 -23.17
CA ASP A 45 2.58 -15.09 -23.78
C ASP A 45 3.90 -14.30 -23.94
N SER A 46 3.86 -12.97 -23.88
CA SER A 46 5.05 -12.11 -24.00
C SER A 46 4.81 -10.73 -23.36
N PRO A 47 4.61 -10.65 -22.03
CA PRO A 47 4.29 -9.40 -21.37
C PRO A 47 5.47 -8.41 -21.43
N ARG A 48 5.15 -7.13 -21.59
CA ARG A 48 6.11 -6.02 -21.55
C ARG A 48 5.79 -5.07 -20.41
N CYS A 49 6.82 -4.41 -19.88
CA CYS A 49 6.66 -3.47 -18.79
C CYS A 49 5.93 -2.22 -19.29
N PRO A 50 4.84 -1.78 -18.64
CA PRO A 50 4.10 -0.59 -19.08
C PRO A 50 4.89 0.73 -18.90
N VAL A 51 6.01 0.71 -18.17
CA VAL A 51 6.82 1.90 -17.87
C VAL A 51 8.06 1.99 -18.75
N THR A 52 8.78 0.89 -18.92
CA THR A 52 10.06 0.85 -19.67
C THR A 52 9.94 0.20 -21.03
N ASP A 53 8.79 -0.41 -21.34
CA ASP A 53 8.56 -1.26 -22.50
C ASP A 53 9.52 -2.48 -22.59
N GLU A 54 10.27 -2.80 -21.55
CA GLU A 54 11.14 -3.98 -21.53
C GLU A 54 10.32 -5.28 -21.45
N PRO A 55 10.79 -6.40 -22.04
CA PRO A 55 10.21 -7.71 -21.77
C PRO A 55 10.18 -8.00 -20.27
N LEU A 56 9.05 -8.50 -19.78
CA LEU A 56 8.90 -8.89 -18.38
C LEU A 56 9.26 -10.36 -18.20
N GLU A 57 10.10 -10.63 -17.21
CA GLU A 57 10.35 -11.98 -16.73
C GLU A 57 9.73 -12.18 -15.35
N ARG A 58 9.27 -13.40 -15.07
CA ARG A 58 8.62 -13.71 -13.80
C ARG A 58 9.52 -13.48 -12.59
N VAL A 59 10.82 -13.73 -12.73
CA VAL A 59 11.80 -13.63 -11.63
C VAL A 59 12.24 -12.20 -11.34
N THR A 60 12.25 -11.33 -12.35
CA THR A 60 12.72 -9.94 -12.23
C THR A 60 11.59 -8.90 -12.17
N SER A 61 10.33 -9.35 -12.24
CA SER A 61 9.16 -8.47 -12.19
C SER A 61 8.60 -8.30 -10.78
N HIS A 62 7.94 -7.16 -10.58
CA HIS A 62 7.29 -6.78 -9.33
C HIS A 62 5.86 -6.31 -9.57
N VAL A 63 5.01 -6.47 -8.55
CA VAL A 63 3.69 -5.85 -8.55
C VAL A 63 3.80 -4.43 -7.98
N HIS A 64 3.19 -3.48 -8.67
CA HIS A 64 3.11 -2.08 -8.26
C HIS A 64 1.66 -1.60 -8.32
N HIS A 65 1.33 -0.62 -7.47
CA HIS A 65 0.04 0.07 -7.54
C HIS A 65 0.08 1.11 -8.67
N ASP A 66 -0.88 1.04 -9.57
CA ASP A 66 -1.09 2.06 -10.59
C ASP A 66 -1.54 3.37 -9.92
N GLY A 67 -0.87 4.49 -10.25
CA GLY A 67 -1.02 5.79 -9.58
C GLY A 67 0.24 6.35 -8.89
N GLY A 68 1.40 5.71 -9.05
CA GLY A 68 2.70 6.23 -8.60
C GLY A 68 3.04 5.96 -7.13
N LEU A 69 4.10 6.60 -6.63
CA LEU A 69 4.76 6.27 -5.35
C LEU A 69 3.81 6.27 -4.14
N THR A 70 2.84 7.19 -4.12
CA THR A 70 1.93 7.40 -2.98
C THR A 70 0.63 6.64 -3.10
N ALA A 71 0.40 5.89 -4.19
CA ALA A 71 -0.89 5.23 -4.46
C ALA A 71 -1.32 4.28 -3.33
N PHE A 72 -0.39 3.46 -2.82
CA PHE A 72 -0.70 2.58 -1.69
C PHE A 72 -1.00 3.35 -0.40
N GLN A 73 -0.24 4.41 -0.13
CA GLN A 73 -0.44 5.22 1.08
C GLN A 73 -1.78 5.97 1.02
N ALA A 74 -2.14 6.47 -0.16
CA ALA A 74 -3.44 7.08 -0.42
C ALA A 74 -4.57 6.07 -0.19
N LEU A 75 -4.39 4.82 -0.64
CA LEU A 75 -5.36 3.73 -0.42
C LEU A 75 -5.54 3.42 1.08
N VAL A 76 -4.44 3.30 1.84
CA VAL A 76 -4.49 3.06 3.29
C VAL A 76 -5.17 4.22 4.01
N ARG A 77 -4.85 5.47 3.66
CA ARG A 77 -5.50 6.65 4.26
C ARG A 77 -6.99 6.72 3.93
N ALA A 78 -7.38 6.39 2.71
CA ALA A 78 -8.78 6.31 2.29
C ALA A 78 -9.52 5.24 3.09
N PHE A 79 -8.94 4.05 3.24
CA PHE A 79 -9.49 2.98 4.07
C PHE A 79 -9.72 3.41 5.51
N VAL A 80 -8.72 4.02 6.17
CA VAL A 80 -8.83 4.49 7.56
C VAL A 80 -10.00 5.48 7.71
N ARG A 81 -10.12 6.41 6.77
CA ARG A 81 -11.18 7.43 6.78
C ARG A 81 -12.56 6.81 6.56
N GLU A 82 -12.70 5.94 5.57
CA GLU A 82 -13.99 5.37 5.14
C GLU A 82 -14.51 4.30 6.09
N GLN A 83 -13.61 3.51 6.70
CA GLN A 83 -13.96 2.48 7.67
C GLN A 83 -13.91 2.99 9.12
N HIS A 84 -13.72 4.29 9.32
CA HIS A 84 -13.62 4.95 10.63
C HIS A 84 -12.66 4.23 11.60
N VAL A 85 -11.49 3.80 11.10
CA VAL A 85 -10.53 3.01 11.86
C VAL A 85 -9.95 3.85 13.00
N ASN A 86 -10.10 3.37 14.24
CA ASN A 86 -9.55 4.04 15.42
C ASN A 86 -8.02 3.83 15.49
N LEU A 87 -7.28 4.77 14.91
CA LEU A 87 -5.81 4.78 14.88
C LEU A 87 -5.17 4.76 16.28
N SER A 88 -5.75 5.46 17.26
CA SER A 88 -5.24 5.51 18.63
C SER A 88 -5.23 4.13 19.29
N ARG A 89 -6.23 3.29 18.97
CA ARG A 89 -6.28 1.89 19.44
C ARG A 89 -5.17 1.05 18.82
N ILE A 90 -4.83 1.26 17.55
CA ILE A 90 -3.76 0.51 16.86
C ILE A 90 -2.39 0.84 17.45
N GLU A 91 -2.14 2.11 17.80
CA GLU A 91 -0.89 2.54 18.45
C GLU A 91 -0.72 1.90 19.83
N SER A 92 -1.76 1.92 20.67
CA SER A 92 -1.71 1.30 22.01
C SER A 92 -1.38 -0.19 21.98
N LEU A 93 -1.59 -0.84 20.83
CA LEU A 93 -1.39 -2.26 20.61
C LEU A 93 -0.16 -2.54 19.73
N ALA A 94 0.69 -1.52 19.49
CA ALA A 94 1.92 -1.60 18.72
C ALA A 94 1.75 -2.27 17.34
N GLY A 95 0.64 -1.97 16.65
CA GLY A 95 0.35 -2.56 15.34
C GLY A 95 -0.16 -4.00 15.35
N ARG A 96 -0.21 -4.65 16.52
CA ARG A 96 -0.67 -6.04 16.65
C ARG A 96 -2.17 -6.24 16.40
N LEU A 97 -2.94 -5.16 16.29
CA LEU A 97 -4.39 -5.20 16.16
C LEU A 97 -4.89 -4.70 14.80
N LEU A 98 -4.30 -5.21 13.73
CA LEU A 98 -5.17 -5.70 12.66
C LEU A 98 -5.64 -7.07 13.14
N ASP A 99 -6.71 -7.10 13.95
CA ASP A 99 -7.40 -8.35 14.19
C ASP A 99 -7.81 -8.96 12.82
N ASP A 100 -8.03 -10.27 12.78
CA ASP A 100 -8.30 -10.96 11.51
C ASP A 100 -9.49 -10.36 10.75
N SER A 101 -10.42 -9.73 11.49
CA SER A 101 -11.54 -8.97 10.95
C SER A 101 -11.10 -7.70 10.20
N LEU A 102 -10.30 -6.83 10.82
CA LEU A 102 -9.81 -5.60 10.18
C LEU A 102 -8.85 -5.93 9.02
N ARG A 103 -8.05 -6.99 9.16
CA ARG A 103 -7.23 -7.54 8.06
C ARG A 103 -8.12 -7.96 6.88
N GLY A 104 -9.14 -8.78 7.13
CA GLY A 104 -10.07 -9.23 6.10
C GLY A 104 -10.80 -8.07 5.43
N THR A 105 -11.21 -7.07 6.22
CA THR A 105 -11.86 -5.85 5.71
C THR A 105 -10.92 -5.04 4.81
N PHE A 106 -9.65 -4.88 5.21
CA PHE A 106 -8.66 -4.20 4.37
C PHE A 106 -8.37 -4.97 3.08
N VAL A 107 -8.24 -6.30 3.14
CA VAL A 107 -8.02 -7.14 1.95
C VAL A 107 -9.18 -7.00 0.96
N ALA A 108 -10.43 -7.06 1.44
CA ALA A 108 -11.60 -6.84 0.60
C ALA A 108 -11.60 -5.44 -0.01
N TYR A 109 -11.36 -4.41 0.80
CA TYR A 109 -11.28 -3.02 0.34
C TYR A 109 -10.19 -2.82 -0.72
N HIS A 110 -9.03 -3.45 -0.53
CA HIS A 110 -7.91 -3.39 -1.46
C HIS A 110 -8.27 -4.08 -2.79
N LYS A 111 -8.88 -5.27 -2.78
CA LYS A 111 -9.29 -5.97 -4.01
C LYS A 111 -10.24 -5.15 -4.88
N GLU A 112 -11.15 -4.39 -4.27
CA GLU A 112 -12.12 -3.57 -5.00
C GLU A 112 -11.52 -2.30 -5.63
N ARG A 113 -10.46 -1.74 -5.02
CA ARG A 113 -9.99 -0.37 -5.32
C ARG A 113 -8.56 -0.30 -5.83
N ALA A 114 -7.72 -1.27 -5.48
CA ALA A 114 -6.33 -1.28 -5.90
C ALA A 114 -6.26 -1.60 -7.39
N ARG A 115 -5.69 -0.68 -8.14
CA ARG A 115 -5.25 -0.94 -9.51
C ARG A 115 -3.82 -1.43 -9.42
N LEU A 116 -3.56 -2.64 -9.90
CA LEU A 116 -2.26 -3.28 -9.86
C LEU A 116 -1.70 -3.42 -11.28
N MET A 117 -0.39 -3.32 -11.38
CA MET A 117 0.35 -3.58 -12.61
C MET A 117 1.60 -4.39 -12.29
N VAL A 118 2.06 -5.19 -13.26
CA VAL A 118 3.35 -5.86 -13.20
C VAL A 118 4.37 -5.02 -13.94
N VAL A 119 5.49 -4.73 -13.29
CA VAL A 119 6.55 -3.85 -13.79
C VAL A 119 7.91 -4.53 -13.68
N SER A 120 8.89 -4.10 -14.48
CA SER A 120 10.26 -4.63 -14.41
C SER A 120 10.94 -4.18 -13.11
N GLY A 121 11.98 -4.92 -12.69
CA GLY A 121 12.86 -4.51 -11.59
C GLY A 121 13.43 -3.11 -11.78
N THR A 122 13.84 -2.79 -13.02
CA THR A 122 14.32 -1.46 -13.41
C THR A 122 13.25 -0.39 -13.18
N ALA A 123 12.02 -0.60 -13.68
CA ALA A 123 10.90 0.32 -13.47
C ALA A 123 10.61 0.54 -11.98
N ASN A 124 10.56 -0.54 -11.20
CA ASN A 124 10.29 -0.50 -9.76
C ASN A 124 11.34 0.32 -9.00
N LEU A 125 12.64 0.14 -9.29
CA LEU A 125 13.72 0.78 -8.54
C LEU A 125 14.08 2.19 -9.03
N SER A 126 13.93 2.47 -10.32
CA SER A 126 14.44 3.71 -10.93
C SER A 126 13.35 4.72 -11.25
N HIS A 127 12.13 4.28 -11.58
CA HIS A 127 11.06 5.17 -12.05
C HIS A 127 9.95 5.33 -11.02
N LEU A 128 9.62 4.26 -10.30
CA LEU A 128 8.44 4.23 -9.43
C LEU A 128 8.76 4.45 -7.94
N ARG A 129 9.97 4.10 -7.48
CA ARG A 129 10.42 4.28 -6.09
C ARG A 129 11.19 5.57 -5.81
N LYS A 130 11.62 6.30 -6.84
CA LYS A 130 12.47 7.51 -6.74
C LYS A 130 11.74 8.83 -7.05
N GLY A 131 10.42 8.80 -7.22
CA GLY A 131 9.59 9.99 -7.40
C GLY A 131 9.48 10.83 -6.14
#